data_AF-A0A453DB18-F1
#
_entry.id   AF-A0A453DB18-F1
#
_cell.length_a   1.000
_cell.length_b   1.000
_cell.length_c   1.000
_cell.angle_alpha   90.00
_cell.angle_beta   90.00
_cell.angle_gamma   90.00
#
_symmetry.space_group_name_H-M   'P 1'
#
loop_
_entity.id
_entity.type
_entity.pdbx_description
1 polymer ?
#
loop_
_entity_poly.entity_id
_entity_poly.type
_entity_poly.pdbx_seq_one_letter_code
_entity_poly.pdbx_strand_id
1 'polypeptide(L)'
;MASTGDESKQPPEKRARHDGAQAAPAPAPARVQLNPADCNLDFIVGHGGLRGHALHGGAFAYCWSGARATAGVRGGGKYCFGCWVLAEQPVEMEDTDAGQRHLCRVGVSRGDDPVGGLGEAGGQSFAFGGTGGKPRHDGNLIDDEFGVGDTVVCAVDLDARPMASIGFAKNGQWLGIALPFDASQTQTGLGLVDAPVKPMPWESAIFPHVLLKNVMVDMQFSMEDGLEPVNGYQPWSSLLGDGNAVLGPAFAEQRECERDPGDGWPPGFWEDYLGREVCQGASRETIRDSRDQACAGTDEDGRIA
;
A
#
# COMPACT_ATOMS: atom_id res chain seq x y z
N MET A 1 -52.54 -65.25 -44.25
CA MET A 1 -52.82 -65.56 -42.84
C MET A 1 -51.55 -65.21 -42.06
N ALA A 2 -51.56 -64.03 -41.44
CA ALA A 2 -51.61 -63.86 -39.97
C ALA A 2 -50.20 -64.03 -39.36
N SER A 3 -49.52 -62.94 -38.96
CA SER A 3 -49.61 -62.27 -37.63
C SER A 3 -48.57 -62.90 -36.70
N THR A 4 -47.70 -62.24 -35.92
CA THR A 4 -47.37 -60.86 -35.55
C THR A 4 -46.14 -60.97 -34.64
N GLY A 5 -45.29 -59.95 -34.53
CA GLY A 5 -44.30 -59.87 -33.45
C GLY A 5 -43.05 -59.06 -33.80
N ASP A 6 -43.20 -57.74 -33.90
CA ASP A 6 -42.10 -56.78 -34.03
C ASP A 6 -41.55 -56.47 -32.61
N GLU A 7 -40.33 -56.91 -32.32
CA GLU A 7 -39.63 -56.67 -31.05
C GLU A 7 -38.72 -55.44 -31.22
N SER A 8 -39.27 -54.25 -30.98
CA SER A 8 -38.51 -53.00 -30.94
C SER A 8 -37.92 -52.79 -29.53
N LYS A 9 -36.60 -52.96 -29.42
CA LYS A 9 -35.81 -52.71 -28.20
C LYS A 9 -35.83 -51.21 -27.85
N GLN A 10 -36.20 -50.90 -26.60
CA GLN A 10 -36.10 -49.55 -26.01
C GLN A 10 -34.62 -49.11 -25.84
N PRO A 11 -34.30 -47.82 -26.01
CA PRO A 11 -32.97 -47.28 -25.70
C PRO A 11 -32.79 -47.05 -24.18
N PRO A 12 -31.54 -47.08 -23.67
CA PRO A 12 -31.26 -47.02 -22.25
C PRO A 12 -31.54 -45.65 -21.63
N GLU A 13 -32.02 -45.65 -20.39
CA GLU A 13 -32.34 -44.47 -19.60
C GLU A 13 -31.11 -43.59 -19.33
N LYS A 14 -31.23 -42.29 -19.62
CA LYS A 14 -30.24 -41.28 -19.28
C LYS A 14 -30.21 -41.06 -17.77
N ARG A 15 -29.08 -41.40 -17.13
CA ARG A 15 -28.77 -40.94 -15.76
C ARG A 15 -28.82 -39.40 -15.72
N ALA A 16 -29.68 -38.85 -14.88
CA ALA A 16 -29.72 -37.44 -14.58
C ALA A 16 -28.37 -37.02 -13.98
N ARG A 17 -27.73 -36.01 -14.59
CA ARG A 17 -26.59 -35.31 -13.98
C ARG A 17 -27.16 -34.48 -12.84
N HIS A 18 -26.67 -34.75 -11.63
CA HIS A 18 -26.95 -33.95 -10.46
C HIS A 18 -26.15 -32.66 -10.60
N ASP A 19 -26.77 -31.65 -11.22
CA ASP A 19 -26.25 -30.28 -11.26
C ASP A 19 -26.39 -29.68 -9.85
N GLY A 20 -25.46 -30.04 -8.98
CA GLY A 20 -25.23 -29.32 -7.73
C GLY A 20 -24.67 -27.95 -8.08
N ALA A 21 -25.56 -26.99 -8.31
CA ALA A 21 -25.21 -25.58 -8.35
C ALA A 21 -24.68 -25.21 -6.95
N GLN A 22 -23.36 -25.32 -6.77
CA GLN A 22 -22.69 -24.67 -5.65
C GLN A 22 -22.95 -23.18 -5.81
N ALA A 23 -23.69 -22.62 -4.87
CA ALA A 23 -23.82 -21.18 -4.73
C ALA A 23 -22.42 -20.58 -4.73
N ALA A 24 -22.19 -19.58 -5.58
CA ALA A 24 -20.95 -18.82 -5.56
C ALA A 24 -20.69 -18.38 -4.11
N PRO A 25 -19.45 -18.52 -3.59
CA PRO A 25 -19.13 -18.04 -2.25
C PRO A 25 -19.54 -16.58 -2.15
N ALA A 26 -20.17 -16.21 -1.03
CA ALA A 26 -20.53 -14.82 -0.77
C ALA A 26 -19.29 -13.94 -0.98
N PRO A 27 -19.43 -12.75 -1.59
CA PRO A 27 -18.31 -11.85 -1.77
C PRO A 27 -17.66 -11.60 -0.42
N ALA A 28 -16.34 -11.75 -0.36
CA ALA A 28 -15.58 -11.49 0.86
C ALA A 28 -15.90 -10.05 1.33
N PRO A 29 -16.00 -9.82 2.65
CA PRO A 29 -16.26 -8.49 3.17
C PRO A 29 -15.19 -7.51 2.67
N ALA A 30 -15.62 -6.29 2.34
CA ALA A 30 -14.71 -5.23 1.96
C ALA A 30 -13.66 -5.04 3.06
N ARG A 31 -12.38 -5.07 2.69
CA ARG A 31 -11.25 -5.04 3.61
C ARG A 31 -10.17 -4.09 3.12
N VAL A 32 -9.50 -3.44 4.06
CA VAL A 32 -8.34 -2.60 3.76
C VAL A 32 -7.09 -3.50 3.67
N GLN A 33 -6.30 -3.29 2.63
CA GLN A 33 -5.09 -4.05 2.30
C GLN A 33 -4.05 -3.10 1.71
N LEU A 34 -2.79 -3.52 1.60
CA LEU A 34 -1.83 -2.90 0.69
C LEU A 34 -2.35 -3.00 -0.75
N ASN A 35 -2.21 -1.93 -1.52
CA ASN A 35 -2.80 -1.79 -2.84
C ASN A 35 -1.79 -2.13 -3.95
N PRO A 36 -1.97 -3.25 -4.68
CA PRO A 36 -1.07 -3.61 -5.78
C PRO A 36 -1.15 -2.67 -6.98
N ALA A 37 -2.21 -1.84 -7.08
CA ALA A 37 -2.34 -0.80 -8.10
C ALA A 37 -1.72 0.54 -7.66
N ASP A 38 -1.20 0.61 -6.43
CA ASP A 38 -0.63 1.83 -5.85
C ASP A 38 0.61 1.49 -4.98
N CYS A 39 1.57 0.85 -5.65
CA CYS A 39 2.88 0.50 -5.10
C CYS A 39 3.97 0.68 -6.15
N ASN A 40 5.23 0.75 -5.71
CA ASN A 40 6.37 0.67 -6.62
C ASN A 40 6.37 -0.67 -7.37
N LEU A 41 6.97 -0.70 -8.56
CA LEU A 41 7.00 -1.88 -9.44
C LEU A 41 7.70 -3.09 -8.79
N ASP A 42 8.70 -2.83 -7.96
CA ASP A 42 9.49 -3.82 -7.21
C ASP A 42 8.88 -4.16 -5.83
N PHE A 43 7.73 -3.61 -5.48
CA PHE A 43 7.03 -3.91 -4.24
C PHE A 43 6.16 -5.17 -4.40
N ILE A 44 6.29 -6.11 -3.47
CA ILE A 44 5.55 -7.37 -3.47
C ILE A 44 4.52 -7.36 -2.34
N VAL A 45 3.25 -7.48 -2.72
CA VAL A 45 2.11 -7.64 -1.81
C VAL A 45 1.76 -9.12 -1.66
N GLY A 46 1.71 -9.63 -0.43
CA GLY A 46 1.42 -11.02 -0.10
C GLY A 46 0.46 -11.17 1.10
N HIS A 47 0.29 -12.41 1.57
CA HIS A 47 -0.48 -12.76 2.79
C HIS A 47 -1.86 -12.06 2.86
N GLY A 48 -2.70 -12.29 1.85
CA GLY A 48 -4.03 -11.69 1.81
C GLY A 48 -4.02 -10.16 1.76
N GLY A 49 -2.98 -9.57 1.16
CA GLY A 49 -2.85 -8.12 0.99
C GLY A 49 -2.26 -7.39 2.20
N LEU A 50 -1.77 -8.09 3.22
CA LEU A 50 -1.18 -7.45 4.41
C LEU A 50 0.34 -7.41 4.40
N ARG A 51 0.98 -8.38 3.77
CA ARG A 51 2.43 -8.50 3.80
C ARG A 51 3.04 -7.67 2.69
N GLY A 52 4.01 -6.84 3.03
CA GLY A 52 4.77 -6.02 2.10
C GLY A 52 6.27 -6.28 2.22
N HIS A 53 6.97 -6.33 1.09
CA HIS A 53 8.43 -6.30 1.01
C HIS A 53 8.85 -5.90 -0.40
N ALA A 54 10.09 -5.44 -0.55
CA ALA A 54 10.68 -5.11 -1.83
C ALA A 54 11.45 -6.30 -2.43
N LEU A 55 11.71 -6.27 -3.73
CA LEU A 55 12.86 -6.99 -4.28
C LEU A 55 14.14 -6.47 -3.60
N HIS A 56 15.10 -7.36 -3.35
CA HIS A 56 16.31 -7.02 -2.60
C HIS A 56 17.59 -7.63 -3.21
N GLY A 57 17.47 -8.33 -4.35
CA GLY A 57 18.61 -8.94 -5.02
C GLY A 57 19.37 -7.94 -5.88
N GLY A 58 20.72 -7.98 -5.83
CA GLY A 58 21.57 -7.12 -6.66
C GLY A 58 21.29 -5.63 -6.42
N ALA A 59 21.07 -4.87 -7.50
CA ALA A 59 20.84 -3.43 -7.43
C ALA A 59 19.60 -3.05 -6.59
N PHE A 60 18.59 -3.93 -6.50
CA PHE A 60 17.39 -3.66 -5.70
C PHE A 60 17.69 -3.52 -4.21
N ALA A 61 18.80 -4.08 -3.69
CA ALA A 61 19.21 -3.91 -2.30
C ALA A 61 19.41 -2.43 -1.90
N TYR A 62 19.70 -1.57 -2.88
CA TYR A 62 19.95 -0.14 -2.66
C TYR A 62 18.68 0.71 -2.78
N CYS A 63 17.58 0.13 -3.29
CA CYS A 63 16.34 0.84 -3.56
C CYS A 63 15.43 0.90 -2.34
N TRP A 64 14.68 2.00 -2.23
CA TRP A 64 13.48 2.06 -1.41
C TRP A 64 12.26 1.71 -2.26
N SER A 65 11.31 1.00 -1.66
CA SER A 65 10.08 0.60 -2.34
C SER A 65 8.90 0.70 -1.38
N GLY A 66 7.79 1.25 -1.84
CA GLY A 66 6.64 1.60 -1.02
C GLY A 66 5.31 1.17 -1.62
N ALA A 67 4.30 1.20 -0.76
CA ALA A 67 2.91 0.90 -1.11
C ALA A 67 1.93 1.63 -0.19
N ARG A 68 0.85 2.14 -0.79
CA ARG A 68 -0.31 2.68 -0.05
C ARG A 68 -1.38 1.62 0.15
N ALA A 69 -2.27 1.84 1.12
CA ALA A 69 -3.42 0.97 1.31
C ALA A 69 -4.53 1.20 0.26
N THR A 70 -5.45 0.25 0.14
CA THR A 70 -6.59 0.29 -0.80
C THR A 70 -7.65 1.31 -0.42
N ALA A 71 -7.65 1.79 0.83
CA ALA A 71 -8.60 2.78 1.30
C ALA A 71 -7.91 3.85 2.16
N GLY A 72 -8.16 5.10 1.80
CA GLY A 72 -7.72 6.29 2.49
C GLY A 72 -8.89 6.97 3.18
N VAL A 73 -8.58 8.03 3.91
CA VAL A 73 -9.56 8.81 4.66
C VAL A 73 -9.59 10.24 4.16
N ARG A 74 -10.81 10.78 4.12
CA ARG A 74 -11.10 12.18 3.83
C ARG A 74 -12.23 12.67 4.74
N GLY A 75 -12.20 13.95 5.10
CA GLY A 75 -13.27 14.60 5.85
C GLY A 75 -13.01 14.62 7.34
N GLY A 76 -13.36 13.57 8.08
CA GLY A 76 -13.21 13.55 9.53
C GLY A 76 -12.87 12.17 10.06
N GLY A 77 -12.85 12.09 11.39
CA GLY A 77 -12.61 10.87 12.14
C GLY A 77 -11.20 10.72 12.67
N LYS A 78 -11.06 9.72 13.54
CA LYS A 78 -9.83 9.38 14.26
C LYS A 78 -9.53 7.91 14.07
N TYR A 79 -8.53 7.62 13.26
CA TYR A 79 -8.22 6.27 12.80
C TYR A 79 -6.77 5.89 13.08
N CYS A 80 -6.50 4.61 13.24
CA CYS A 80 -5.16 4.10 13.42
C CYS A 80 -4.92 2.79 12.66
N PHE A 81 -3.68 2.55 12.27
CA PHE A 81 -3.22 1.30 11.68
C PHE A 81 -1.83 0.96 12.23
N GLY A 82 -1.48 -0.32 12.17
CA GLY A 82 -0.21 -0.85 12.64
C GLY A 82 0.67 -1.34 11.50
N CYS A 83 1.96 -1.36 11.74
CA CYS A 83 2.99 -1.98 10.91
C CYS A 83 3.90 -2.78 11.83
N TRP A 84 3.90 -4.10 11.66
CA TRP A 84 4.82 -4.99 12.35
C TRP A 84 6.00 -5.29 11.43
N VAL A 85 7.22 -4.93 11.85
CA VAL A 85 8.43 -5.26 11.09
C VAL A 85 8.79 -6.72 11.35
N LEU A 86 8.52 -7.56 10.36
CA LEU A 86 8.54 -9.01 10.51
C LEU A 86 9.95 -9.59 10.46
N ALA A 87 10.74 -9.19 9.46
CA ALA A 87 12.05 -9.77 9.21
C ALA A 87 12.92 -8.87 8.32
N GLU A 88 14.23 -9.05 8.43
CA GLU A 88 15.22 -8.53 7.49
C GLU A 88 15.32 -9.46 6.27
N GLN A 89 15.50 -8.88 5.09
CA GLN A 89 15.86 -9.58 3.87
C GLN A 89 17.40 -9.68 3.78
N PRO A 90 17.95 -10.83 3.41
CA PRO A 90 19.40 -10.99 3.30
C PRO A 90 19.92 -10.18 2.11
N VAL A 91 20.93 -9.35 2.34
CA VAL A 91 21.52 -8.48 1.31
C VAL A 91 23.04 -8.43 1.39
N GLU A 92 23.66 -8.28 0.23
CA GLU A 92 25.10 -8.05 0.07
C GLU A 92 25.30 -6.57 -0.26
N MET A 93 25.64 -5.77 0.76
CA MET A 93 25.85 -4.32 0.67
C MET A 93 27.08 -3.92 1.48
N GLU A 94 28.25 -4.43 1.09
CA GLU A 94 29.50 -4.27 1.84
C GLU A 94 29.92 -2.80 2.02
N ASP A 95 29.54 -1.95 1.06
CA ASP A 95 29.80 -0.51 1.01
C ASP A 95 28.78 0.34 1.79
N THR A 96 27.74 -0.27 2.36
CA THR A 96 26.67 0.44 3.07
C THR A 96 26.76 0.16 4.57
N ASP A 97 26.63 1.19 5.41
CA ASP A 97 26.60 1.03 6.87
C ASP A 97 25.46 0.11 7.32
N ALA A 98 25.70 -0.71 8.34
CA ALA A 98 24.73 -1.70 8.82
C ALA A 98 23.36 -1.08 9.17
N GLY A 99 23.36 0.10 9.82
CA GLY A 99 22.15 0.83 10.17
C GLY A 99 21.38 1.44 8.98
N GLN A 100 21.89 1.32 7.76
CA GLN A 100 21.29 1.87 6.52
C GLN A 100 20.86 0.78 5.52
N ARG A 101 21.04 -0.49 5.88
CA ARG A 101 20.71 -1.63 5.02
C ARG A 101 19.25 -2.04 5.16
N HIS A 102 18.70 -1.95 6.36
CA HIS A 102 17.38 -2.47 6.72
C HIS A 102 16.54 -1.36 7.32
N LEU A 103 15.72 -0.72 6.50
CA LEU A 103 15.02 0.50 6.89
C LEU A 103 13.52 0.37 6.63
N CYS A 104 12.73 0.89 7.58
CA CYS A 104 11.30 0.98 7.47
C CYS A 104 10.87 2.42 7.75
N ARG A 105 9.99 2.96 6.91
CA ARG A 105 9.20 4.16 7.21
C ARG A 105 7.73 3.80 7.13
N VAL A 106 6.97 4.26 8.11
CA VAL A 106 5.52 4.05 8.16
C VAL A 106 4.83 5.37 8.46
N GLY A 107 3.69 5.61 7.81
CA GLY A 107 2.93 6.82 8.01
C GLY A 107 1.83 6.98 6.98
N VAL A 108 1.53 8.22 6.60
CA VAL A 108 0.49 8.52 5.62
C VAL A 108 1.00 9.45 4.53
N SER A 109 0.43 9.34 3.34
CA SER A 109 0.64 10.31 2.27
C SER A 109 -0.63 10.54 1.46
N ARG A 110 -0.68 11.64 0.71
CA ARG A 110 -1.81 11.91 -0.19
C ARG A 110 -1.77 10.96 -1.39
N GLY A 111 -2.92 10.67 -2.01
CA GLY A 111 -3.00 9.71 -3.12
C GLY A 111 -2.29 10.12 -4.43
N ASP A 112 -1.89 11.38 -4.56
CA ASP A 112 -1.10 11.90 -5.70
C ASP A 112 0.34 12.30 -5.33
N ASP A 113 0.80 11.97 -4.12
CA ASP A 113 2.23 11.97 -3.83
C ASP A 113 2.92 10.79 -4.56
N PRO A 114 4.21 10.91 -4.92
CA PRO A 114 5.00 9.76 -5.35
C PRO A 114 5.04 8.67 -4.27
N VAL A 115 4.73 7.43 -4.64
CA VAL A 115 4.72 6.30 -3.69
C VAL A 115 6.11 6.00 -3.12
N GLY A 116 7.19 6.32 -3.85
CA GLY A 116 8.56 6.19 -3.36
C GLY A 116 9.00 7.28 -2.36
N GLY A 117 8.21 8.34 -2.16
CA GLY A 117 8.63 9.56 -1.46
C GLY A 117 8.10 9.73 -0.03
N LEU A 118 7.80 8.64 0.68
CA LEU A 118 7.21 8.71 2.03
C LEU A 118 8.16 9.41 3.03
N GLY A 119 7.71 10.54 3.55
CA GLY A 119 8.42 11.36 4.53
C GLY A 119 9.52 12.24 3.93
N GLU A 120 9.63 12.33 2.60
CA GLU A 120 10.58 13.22 1.95
C GLU A 120 10.14 14.69 2.00
N ALA A 121 11.13 15.59 2.01
CA ALA A 121 10.87 17.02 2.10
C ALA A 121 10.11 17.54 0.87
N GLY A 122 9.08 18.35 1.09
CA GLY A 122 8.26 18.94 0.03
C GLY A 122 7.08 18.08 -0.44
N GLY A 123 6.99 16.83 0.01
CA GLY A 123 5.82 15.97 -0.23
C GLY A 123 4.66 16.25 0.74
N GLN A 124 3.48 15.73 0.42
CA GLN A 124 2.27 15.82 1.25
C GLN A 124 2.11 14.58 2.15
N SER A 125 3.23 14.17 2.77
CA SER A 125 3.35 12.93 3.52
C SER A 125 3.97 13.13 4.91
N PHE A 126 3.62 12.22 5.83
CA PHE A 126 4.08 12.23 7.22
C PHE A 126 4.46 10.81 7.60
N ALA A 127 5.72 10.61 7.96
CA ALA A 127 6.25 9.29 8.26
C ALA A 127 7.09 9.29 9.53
N PHE A 128 7.18 8.13 10.17
CA PHE A 128 8.15 7.81 11.20
C PHE A 128 9.08 6.72 10.66
N GLY A 129 10.38 6.99 10.69
CA GLY A 129 11.42 6.09 10.23
C GLY A 129 12.06 5.31 11.36
N GLY A 130 12.54 4.09 11.06
CA GLY A 130 13.18 3.20 12.02
C GLY A 130 14.42 3.79 12.71
N THR A 131 15.03 4.82 12.13
CA THR A 131 16.19 5.54 12.67
C THR A 131 15.82 6.66 13.66
N GLY A 132 14.54 6.80 14.04
CA GLY A 132 14.12 7.82 14.99
C GLY A 132 14.11 9.25 14.42
N GLY A 133 14.27 10.23 15.30
CA GLY A 133 14.46 11.65 14.96
C GLY A 133 13.22 12.38 14.44
N LYS A 134 11.99 11.88 14.66
CA LYS A 134 10.79 12.53 14.13
C LYS A 134 10.38 13.75 14.97
N PRO A 135 10.24 14.96 14.40
CA PRO A 135 9.80 16.11 15.18
C PRO A 135 8.38 15.97 15.74
N ARG A 136 8.21 16.37 17.01
CA ARG A 136 6.94 16.38 17.75
C ARG A 136 6.37 17.78 17.90
N HIS A 137 5.06 17.83 18.15
CA HIS A 137 4.33 19.08 18.35
C HIS A 137 4.85 19.92 19.52
N ASP A 138 5.34 19.30 20.59
CA ASP A 138 5.82 19.99 21.80
C ASP A 138 7.28 20.47 21.69
N GLY A 139 7.87 20.41 20.49
CA GLY A 139 9.24 20.85 20.23
C GLY A 139 10.31 19.79 20.51
N ASN A 140 9.93 18.61 21.02
CA ASN A 140 10.84 17.49 21.20
C ASN A 140 10.91 16.61 19.95
N LEU A 141 11.76 15.59 19.97
CA LEU A 141 11.80 14.53 18.96
C LEU A 141 11.15 13.26 19.51
N ILE A 142 10.54 12.46 18.63
CA ILE A 142 10.39 11.03 18.82
C ILE A 142 11.76 10.46 18.47
N ASP A 143 12.57 10.24 19.50
CA ASP A 143 13.96 9.76 19.37
C ASP A 143 14.06 8.24 19.59
N ASP A 144 12.94 7.54 19.43
CA ASP A 144 12.87 6.08 19.49
C ASP A 144 13.20 5.50 18.11
N GLU A 145 14.13 4.54 18.08
CA GLU A 145 14.38 3.70 16.91
C GLU A 145 13.41 2.51 16.89
N PHE A 146 13.16 1.92 15.72
CA PHE A 146 12.43 0.67 15.60
C PHE A 146 12.93 -0.20 14.45
N GLY A 147 12.79 -1.51 14.60
CA GLY A 147 13.24 -2.50 13.63
C GLY A 147 12.49 -3.82 13.75
N VAL A 148 13.09 -4.92 13.30
CA VAL A 148 12.48 -6.26 13.35
C VAL A 148 11.98 -6.60 14.75
N GLY A 149 10.74 -7.08 14.82
CA GLY A 149 10.05 -7.43 16.06
C GLY A 149 9.20 -6.30 16.64
N ASP A 150 9.45 -5.05 16.25
CA ASP A 150 8.67 -3.91 16.71
C ASP A 150 7.38 -3.73 15.90
N THR A 151 6.32 -3.34 16.60
CA THR A 151 5.06 -2.88 16.00
C THR A 151 4.92 -1.38 16.20
N VAL A 152 4.78 -0.64 15.10
CA VAL A 152 4.51 0.79 15.10
C VAL A 152 3.06 1.04 14.70
N VAL A 153 2.34 1.79 15.53
CA VAL A 153 0.97 2.24 15.25
C VAL A 153 0.97 3.71 14.88
N CYS A 154 0.38 4.05 13.74
CA CYS A 154 0.13 5.41 13.30
C CYS A 154 -1.32 5.79 13.63
N ALA A 155 -1.52 6.88 14.34
CA ALA A 155 -2.82 7.39 14.75
C ALA A 155 -3.08 8.77 14.14
N VAL A 156 -4.10 8.88 13.29
CA VAL A 156 -4.44 10.08 12.52
C VAL A 156 -5.74 10.68 13.04
N ASP A 157 -5.70 11.97 13.37
CA ASP A 157 -6.85 12.76 13.82
C ASP A 157 -7.17 13.85 12.79
N LEU A 158 -8.32 13.71 12.11
CA LEU A 158 -8.86 14.70 11.18
C LEU A 158 -10.02 15.53 11.78
N ASP A 159 -10.43 15.22 13.03
CA ASP A 159 -11.50 15.95 13.72
C ASP A 159 -10.99 17.28 14.30
N ALA A 160 -9.70 17.34 14.64
CA ALA A 160 -9.01 18.59 14.95
C ALA A 160 -8.90 19.47 13.70
N ARG A 161 -9.92 20.28 13.41
CA ARG A 161 -9.94 21.15 12.22
C ARG A 161 -9.49 22.59 12.54
N PRO A 162 -8.74 23.26 11.64
CA PRO A 162 -8.18 22.74 10.38
C PRO A 162 -6.87 21.96 10.57
N MET A 163 -6.33 21.93 11.79
CA MET A 163 -5.02 21.36 12.15
C MET A 163 -5.14 19.89 12.53
N ALA A 164 -5.12 19.03 11.51
CA ALA A 164 -5.06 17.60 11.72
C ALA A 164 -3.70 17.18 12.31
N SER A 165 -3.64 15.96 12.82
CA SER A 165 -2.41 15.44 13.39
C SER A 165 -2.21 13.96 13.11
N ILE A 166 -0.95 13.55 13.15
CA ILE A 166 -0.55 12.16 13.21
C ILE A 166 0.34 11.96 14.44
N GLY A 167 0.08 10.93 15.22
CA GLY A 167 0.96 10.48 16.30
C GLY A 167 1.33 9.02 16.14
N PHE A 168 2.32 8.61 16.93
CA PHE A 168 2.90 7.28 16.84
C PHE A 168 2.90 6.57 18.19
N ALA A 169 2.72 5.26 18.17
CA ALA A 169 3.01 4.37 19.28
C ALA A 169 3.95 3.26 18.82
N LYS A 170 4.80 2.78 19.72
CA LYS A 170 5.66 1.62 19.49
C LYS A 170 5.37 0.58 20.58
N ASN A 171 5.05 -0.65 20.19
CA ASN A 171 4.79 -1.76 21.11
C ASN A 171 3.80 -1.39 22.24
N GLY A 172 2.72 -0.69 21.88
CA GLY A 172 1.71 -0.20 22.82
C GLY A 172 2.08 1.07 23.60
N GLN A 173 3.33 1.53 23.57
CA GLN A 173 3.75 2.77 24.22
C GLN A 173 3.52 3.98 23.29
N TRP A 174 2.74 4.96 23.77
CA TRP A 174 2.52 6.22 23.05
C TRP A 174 3.78 7.09 23.03
N LEU A 175 4.25 7.44 21.82
CA LEU A 175 5.44 8.27 21.60
C LEU A 175 5.08 9.76 21.41
N GLY A 176 3.83 10.04 21.06
CA GLY A 176 3.31 11.40 20.95
C GLY A 176 2.88 11.80 19.54
N ILE A 177 2.36 13.01 19.46
CA ILE A 177 1.90 13.65 18.23
C ILE A 177 3.11 14.27 17.51
N ALA A 178 3.27 13.97 16.23
CA ALA A 178 4.23 14.62 15.35
C ALA A 178 3.82 16.09 15.09
N LEU A 179 4.52 16.79 14.20
CA LEU A 179 4.07 18.13 13.80
C LEU A 179 2.65 18.07 13.19
N PRO A 180 1.68 18.86 13.68
CA PRO A 180 0.36 19.00 13.09
C PRO A 180 0.44 19.51 11.64
N PHE A 181 -0.59 19.26 10.86
CA PHE A 181 -0.66 19.67 9.46
C PHE A 181 -2.00 20.28 9.08
N ASP A 182 -1.97 21.17 8.10
CA ASP A 182 -3.18 21.81 7.58
C ASP A 182 -3.95 20.83 6.69
N ALA A 183 -5.12 20.39 7.15
CA ALA A 183 -6.00 19.50 6.40
C ALA A 183 -6.95 20.26 5.46
N SER A 184 -7.01 21.60 5.54
CA SER A 184 -7.95 22.42 4.77
C SER A 184 -7.49 22.63 3.32
N GLN A 185 -8.28 23.39 2.55
CA GLN A 185 -8.03 23.74 1.15
C GLN A 185 -7.11 24.96 0.94
N THR A 186 -6.34 25.38 1.94
CA THR A 186 -5.39 26.49 1.80
C THR A 186 -4.27 26.12 0.82
N GLN A 187 -3.49 27.12 0.37
CA GLN A 187 -2.38 26.88 -0.54
C GLN A 187 -1.32 25.89 0.00
N THR A 188 -1.20 25.79 1.33
CA THR A 188 -0.29 24.88 2.02
C THR A 188 -1.01 23.66 2.63
N GLY A 189 -2.33 23.59 2.48
CA GLY A 189 -3.16 22.56 3.05
C GLY A 189 -3.32 21.33 2.14
N LEU A 190 -3.69 20.21 2.75
CA LEU A 190 -3.80 18.93 2.06
C LEU A 190 -5.14 18.71 1.34
N GLY A 191 -6.15 19.57 1.58
CA GLY A 191 -7.47 19.46 0.95
C GLY A 191 -8.31 18.27 1.42
N LEU A 192 -8.00 17.73 2.61
CA LEU A 192 -8.68 16.58 3.20
C LEU A 192 -10.03 16.96 3.81
N VAL A 193 -10.15 18.21 4.27
CA VAL A 193 -11.38 18.73 4.87
C VAL A 193 -11.84 19.97 4.12
N ASP A 194 -13.15 20.11 3.95
CA ASP A 194 -13.80 21.32 3.43
C ASP A 194 -13.29 21.80 2.05
N ALA A 195 -12.72 20.89 1.26
CA ALA A 195 -12.27 21.11 -0.11
C ALA A 195 -13.19 20.42 -1.13
N PRO A 196 -13.24 20.89 -2.39
CA PRO A 196 -13.78 20.11 -3.49
C PRO A 196 -13.01 18.79 -3.68
N VAL A 197 -13.72 17.72 -4.07
CA VAL A 197 -13.09 16.46 -4.45
C VAL A 197 -12.49 16.62 -5.86
N LYS A 198 -11.22 16.22 -6.02
CA LYS A 198 -10.52 16.20 -7.31
C LYS A 198 -11.14 15.18 -8.28
N PRO A 199 -10.86 15.26 -9.61
CA PRO A 199 -11.41 14.33 -10.59
C PRO A 199 -11.16 12.86 -10.23
N MET A 200 -9.96 12.56 -9.73
CA MET A 200 -9.64 11.28 -9.16
C MET A 200 -9.82 11.39 -7.63
N PRO A 201 -10.82 10.72 -7.03
CA PRO A 201 -11.17 10.94 -5.63
C PRO A 201 -10.01 10.69 -4.64
N TRP A 202 -9.18 9.69 -4.92
CA TRP A 202 -8.02 9.33 -4.09
C TRP A 202 -6.97 10.44 -3.98
N GLU A 203 -6.88 11.36 -4.94
CA GLU A 203 -5.97 12.51 -4.86
C GLU A 203 -6.38 13.51 -3.76
N SER A 204 -7.60 13.36 -3.21
CA SER A 204 -8.15 14.20 -2.15
C SER A 204 -8.17 13.50 -0.78
N ALA A 205 -7.48 12.37 -0.63
CA ALA A 205 -7.44 11.57 0.59
C ALA A 205 -6.00 11.24 1.00
N ILE A 206 -5.83 10.92 2.28
CA ILE A 206 -4.57 10.35 2.81
C ILE A 206 -4.71 8.86 3.08
N PHE A 207 -3.65 8.13 2.80
CA PHE A 207 -3.62 6.67 2.86
C PHE A 207 -2.54 6.21 3.82
N PRO A 208 -2.74 5.11 4.57
CA PRO A 208 -1.66 4.38 5.20
C PRO A 208 -0.62 4.02 4.15
N HIS A 209 0.64 4.22 4.50
CA HIS A 209 1.76 4.11 3.58
C HIS A 209 2.96 3.53 4.32
N VAL A 210 3.62 2.56 3.69
CA VAL A 210 4.93 2.07 4.07
C VAL A 210 5.94 2.29 2.96
N LEU A 211 7.17 2.60 3.33
CA LEU A 211 8.34 2.67 2.46
C LEU A 211 9.46 1.85 3.09
N LEU A 212 9.94 0.85 2.38
CA LEU A 212 10.77 -0.22 2.90
C LEU A 212 12.09 -0.30 2.13
N LYS A 213 13.13 -0.67 2.84
CA LYS A 213 14.42 -1.06 2.28
C LYS A 213 14.87 -2.36 2.96
N ASN A 214 14.87 -3.44 2.19
CA ASN A 214 15.31 -4.78 2.59
C ASN A 214 14.60 -5.35 3.84
N VAL A 215 13.39 -4.91 4.17
CA VAL A 215 12.62 -5.45 5.29
C VAL A 215 11.27 -5.94 4.82
N MET A 216 10.74 -6.92 5.54
CA MET A 216 9.39 -7.43 5.37
C MET A 216 8.51 -6.93 6.51
N VAL A 217 7.29 -6.51 6.19
CA VAL A 217 6.31 -6.01 7.17
C VAL A 217 4.97 -6.70 6.99
N ASP A 218 4.22 -6.82 8.10
CA ASP A 218 2.80 -7.15 8.07
C ASP A 218 1.99 -5.92 8.55
N MET A 219 1.08 -5.46 7.69
CA MET A 219 0.19 -4.35 7.99
C MET A 219 -1.01 -4.80 8.83
N GLN A 220 -1.46 -3.91 9.70
CA GLN A 220 -2.56 -4.16 10.63
C GLN A 220 -3.61 -3.05 10.52
N PHE A 221 -4.63 -3.25 9.69
CA PHE A 221 -5.70 -2.26 9.48
C PHE A 221 -6.93 -2.52 10.35
N SER A 222 -7.04 -3.71 10.93
CA SER A 222 -8.15 -4.15 11.77
C SER A 222 -7.63 -4.88 13.02
N MET A 223 -8.50 -5.05 14.01
CA MET A 223 -8.18 -5.88 15.19
C MET A 223 -7.89 -7.34 14.82
N GLU A 224 -8.52 -7.86 13.76
CA GLU A 224 -8.27 -9.22 13.25
C GLU A 224 -6.86 -9.37 12.66
N ASP A 225 -6.27 -8.26 12.24
CA ASP A 225 -4.90 -8.22 11.70
C ASP A 225 -3.85 -8.15 12.81
N GLY A 226 -4.27 -8.08 14.09
CA GLY A 226 -3.41 -7.89 15.25
C GLY A 226 -3.20 -6.43 15.66
N LEU A 227 -3.99 -5.49 15.11
CA LEU A 227 -3.93 -4.09 15.55
C LEU A 227 -4.43 -3.96 16.99
N GLU A 228 -3.64 -3.28 17.82
CA GLU A 228 -4.06 -2.79 19.12
C GLU A 228 -4.30 -1.26 19.04
N PRO A 229 -5.55 -0.79 18.97
CA PRO A 229 -5.83 0.63 18.86
C PRO A 229 -5.36 1.41 20.08
N VAL A 230 -4.80 2.59 19.84
CA VAL A 230 -4.26 3.47 20.89
C VAL A 230 -5.18 4.65 21.12
N ASN A 231 -5.23 5.17 22.35
CA ASN A 231 -5.81 6.49 22.69
C ASN A 231 -7.22 6.79 22.12
N GLY A 232 -8.07 5.76 22.00
CA GLY A 232 -9.45 5.90 21.50
C GLY A 232 -9.58 6.07 19.99
N TYR A 233 -8.50 5.93 19.23
CA TYR A 233 -8.55 5.90 17.77
C TYR A 233 -9.19 4.58 17.30
N GLN A 234 -10.00 4.64 16.25
CA GLN A 234 -10.64 3.45 15.69
C GLN A 234 -9.68 2.71 14.76
N PRO A 235 -9.83 1.39 14.55
CA PRO A 235 -9.09 0.68 13.51
C PRO A 235 -9.31 1.32 12.14
N TRP A 236 -8.28 1.40 11.31
CA TRP A 236 -8.37 2.05 9.99
C TRP A 236 -9.50 1.48 9.14
N SER A 237 -9.69 0.16 9.17
CA SER A 237 -10.78 -0.55 8.50
C SER A 237 -12.20 -0.05 8.83
N SER A 238 -12.41 0.58 9.99
CA SER A 238 -13.72 1.16 10.35
C SER A 238 -14.18 2.27 9.40
N LEU A 239 -13.25 2.93 8.71
CA LEU A 239 -13.55 3.98 7.74
C LEU A 239 -14.52 3.53 6.62
N LEU A 240 -14.53 2.22 6.31
CA LEU A 240 -15.43 1.64 5.30
C LEU A 240 -16.91 1.72 5.70
N GLY A 241 -17.20 1.77 7.00
CA GLY A 241 -18.56 1.95 7.54
C GLY A 241 -18.94 3.40 7.83
N ASP A 242 -17.95 4.27 8.06
CA ASP A 242 -18.17 5.64 8.53
C ASP A 242 -18.50 6.64 7.41
N GLY A 243 -18.36 6.24 6.14
CA GLY A 243 -18.58 7.13 4.99
C GLY A 243 -17.45 8.13 4.73
N ASN A 244 -16.35 8.05 5.48
CA ASN A 244 -15.13 8.85 5.26
C ASN A 244 -14.12 8.14 4.34
N ALA A 245 -14.48 6.96 3.84
CA ALA A 245 -13.65 6.15 2.95
C ALA A 245 -13.48 6.78 1.58
N VAL A 246 -12.23 6.79 1.10
CA VAL A 246 -11.91 7.02 -0.31
C VAL A 246 -11.09 5.83 -0.80
N LEU A 247 -11.61 5.11 -1.79
CA LEU A 247 -10.89 3.99 -2.38
C LEU A 247 -9.73 4.51 -3.24
N GLY A 248 -8.58 3.84 -3.12
CA GLY A 248 -7.40 4.11 -3.92
C GLY A 248 -7.57 3.65 -5.38
N PRO A 249 -6.52 3.82 -6.20
CA PRO A 249 -6.48 3.28 -7.55
C PRO A 249 -6.77 1.77 -7.56
N ALA A 250 -7.41 1.29 -8.62
CA ALA A 250 -7.65 -0.13 -8.85
C ALA A 250 -7.35 -0.45 -10.31
N PHE A 251 -6.84 -1.65 -10.58
CA PHE A 251 -6.74 -2.12 -11.95
C PHE A 251 -8.14 -2.24 -12.55
N ALA A 252 -8.33 -1.70 -13.76
CA ALA A 252 -9.51 -2.02 -14.55
C ALA A 252 -9.54 -3.55 -14.78
N GLU A 253 -10.72 -4.17 -14.69
CA GLU A 253 -10.89 -5.58 -15.08
C GLU A 253 -10.25 -5.78 -16.46
N GLN A 254 -9.45 -6.82 -16.64
CA GLN A 254 -8.67 -7.15 -17.85
C GLN A 254 -9.51 -7.05 -19.14
N ARG A 255 -9.65 -5.85 -19.69
CA ARG A 255 -10.16 -5.60 -21.02
C ARG A 255 -9.15 -4.74 -21.73
N GLU A 256 -8.43 -5.42 -22.62
CA GLU A 256 -7.63 -4.87 -23.71
C GLU A 256 -6.48 -3.95 -23.30
N CYS A 257 -5.40 -4.56 -22.80
CA CYS A 257 -4.08 -3.99 -22.98
C CYS A 257 -3.59 -4.43 -24.38
N GLU A 258 -3.57 -3.49 -25.32
CA GLU A 258 -3.12 -3.69 -26.69
C GLU A 258 -1.60 -3.92 -26.69
N ARG A 259 -1.17 -5.09 -27.18
CA ARG A 259 0.26 -5.43 -27.32
C ARG A 259 0.81 -4.68 -28.53
N ASP A 260 1.62 -3.64 -28.30
CA ASP A 260 2.56 -3.16 -29.31
C ASP A 260 3.90 -3.91 -29.13
N PRO A 261 4.26 -4.85 -30.03
CA PRO A 261 5.55 -5.51 -29.95
C PRO A 261 6.61 -4.55 -30.50
N GLY A 262 7.28 -3.83 -29.60
CA GLY A 262 8.48 -3.07 -29.92
C GLY A 262 9.68 -3.99 -30.10
N ASP A 263 10.20 -4.06 -31.33
CA ASP A 263 11.39 -4.81 -31.72
C ASP A 263 12.64 -4.37 -30.94
N GLY A 264 13.38 -5.31 -30.34
CA GLY A 264 14.77 -5.02 -29.91
C GLY A 264 15.37 -5.77 -28.71
N TRP A 265 14.72 -6.77 -28.11
CA TRP A 265 15.28 -7.47 -26.95
C TRP A 265 15.60 -8.94 -27.21
N PRO A 266 16.71 -9.48 -26.64
CA PRO A 266 17.15 -10.85 -26.87
C PRO A 266 16.13 -11.89 -26.35
N PRO A 267 16.03 -13.07 -26.98
CA PRO A 267 15.10 -14.11 -26.55
C PRO A 267 15.49 -14.65 -25.17
N GLY A 268 14.56 -14.63 -24.22
CA GLY A 268 14.75 -15.12 -22.84
C GLY A 268 14.58 -14.04 -21.76
N PHE A 269 14.63 -12.74 -22.12
CA PHE A 269 14.31 -11.66 -21.17
C PHE A 269 12.81 -11.59 -20.84
N TRP A 270 11.97 -12.12 -21.73
CA TRP A 270 10.52 -11.99 -21.67
C TRP A 270 9.80 -12.96 -20.72
N GLU A 271 10.39 -14.12 -20.38
CA GLU A 271 9.70 -15.12 -19.56
C GLU A 271 9.65 -14.75 -18.06
N ASP A 272 10.62 -13.97 -17.57
CA ASP A 272 10.61 -13.47 -16.18
C ASP A 272 9.91 -12.10 -16.03
N TYR A 273 9.84 -11.30 -17.11
CA TYR A 273 9.35 -9.91 -17.05
C TYR A 273 7.88 -9.74 -17.51
N LEU A 274 7.37 -10.54 -18.45
CA LEU A 274 6.01 -10.35 -19.02
C LEU A 274 4.86 -11.03 -18.28
N GLY A 275 5.12 -11.65 -17.13
CA GLY A 275 4.02 -12.06 -16.24
C GLY A 275 3.21 -10.88 -15.68
N ARG A 276 3.71 -9.64 -15.79
CA ARG A 276 3.14 -8.47 -15.06
C ARG A 276 3.06 -7.13 -15.81
N GLU A 277 3.61 -6.96 -17.02
CA GLU A 277 3.58 -5.64 -17.71
C GLU A 277 2.30 -5.33 -18.50
N VAL A 278 1.30 -6.19 -18.46
CA VAL A 278 0.06 -5.98 -19.22
C VAL A 278 -1.02 -5.47 -18.27
N CYS A 279 -0.92 -4.21 -17.81
CA CYS A 279 -2.04 -3.41 -17.25
C CYS A 279 -1.66 -2.00 -16.73
N GLN A 280 -0.50 -1.44 -17.07
CA GLN A 280 -0.19 -0.06 -16.67
C GLN A 280 -0.32 0.85 -17.88
N GLY A 281 -1.47 1.52 -18.02
CA GLY A 281 -1.63 2.70 -18.87
C GLY A 281 -0.88 3.92 -18.32
N ALA A 282 0.37 3.75 -17.89
CA ALA A 282 1.23 4.84 -17.48
C ALA A 282 1.79 5.49 -18.74
N SER A 283 1.62 6.81 -18.88
CA SER A 283 2.26 7.56 -19.96
C SER A 283 3.79 7.40 -19.83
N ARG A 284 4.50 7.46 -20.96
CA ARG A 284 5.97 7.30 -21.04
C ARG A 284 6.76 8.30 -20.17
N GLU A 285 6.10 9.30 -19.61
CA GLU A 285 6.67 10.31 -18.70
C GLU A 285 6.77 9.77 -17.26
N THR A 286 5.78 9.03 -16.76
CA THR A 286 5.78 8.47 -15.39
C THR A 286 6.88 7.44 -15.15
N ILE A 287 7.27 6.71 -16.21
CA ILE A 287 8.33 5.69 -16.18
C ILE A 287 9.74 6.34 -16.13
N ARG A 288 9.88 7.58 -16.60
CA ARG A 288 11.16 8.31 -16.54
C ARG A 288 11.40 8.88 -15.15
N ASP A 289 10.38 9.50 -14.55
CA ASP A 289 10.51 10.13 -13.23
C ASP A 289 10.81 9.11 -12.11
N SER A 290 10.22 7.92 -12.19
CA SER A 290 10.46 6.83 -11.23
C SER A 290 11.89 6.27 -11.30
N ARG A 291 12.56 6.38 -12.45
CA ARG A 291 13.95 5.90 -12.63
C ARG A 291 14.98 6.89 -12.10
N ASP A 292 14.70 8.18 -12.17
CA ASP A 292 15.59 9.23 -11.67
C ASP A 292 15.44 9.42 -10.15
N GLN A 293 14.23 9.20 -9.58
CA GLN A 293 14.02 9.25 -8.12
C GLN A 293 14.54 8.03 -7.35
N ALA A 294 14.48 6.81 -7.92
CA ALA A 294 14.94 5.59 -7.24
C ALA A 294 16.48 5.52 -7.06
N CYS A 295 17.23 6.36 -7.77
CA CYS A 295 18.70 6.38 -7.78
C CYS A 295 19.30 7.66 -7.19
N ALA A 296 18.50 8.65 -6.79
CA ALA A 296 18.99 9.90 -6.21
C ALA A 296 19.28 9.74 -4.72
N GLY A 297 20.50 9.30 -4.39
CA GLY A 297 21.05 9.45 -3.04
C GLY A 297 21.44 10.91 -2.80
N THR A 298 21.04 11.49 -1.67
CA THR A 298 21.57 12.78 -1.20
C THR A 298 23.02 12.60 -0.77
N ASP A 299 23.90 13.53 -1.18
CA ASP A 299 25.25 13.62 -0.61
C ASP A 299 25.22 14.18 0.83
N GLU A 300 26.36 14.11 1.52
CA GLU A 300 26.52 14.48 2.94
C GLU A 300 26.18 15.95 3.26
N ASP A 301 25.89 16.78 2.25
CA ASP A 301 25.53 18.20 2.41
C ASP A 301 24.07 18.51 2.01
N GLY A 302 23.24 17.49 1.72
CA GLY A 302 21.79 17.65 1.55
C GLY A 302 21.39 18.49 0.32
N ARG A 303 22.12 18.39 -0.79
CA ARG A 303 21.66 18.93 -2.09
C ARG A 303 21.34 17.81 -3.07
N ILE A 304 20.22 17.97 -3.77
CA ILE A 304 19.73 17.06 -4.80
C ILE A 304 20.67 17.17 -6.02
N ALA A 305 21.21 16.04 -6.48
CA ALA A 305 21.90 15.92 -7.78
C ALA A 305 20.88 15.72 -8.90
#